data_AF-A0A925F865-F1
#
_entry.id   AF-A0A925F865-F1
#
_cell.length_a   1.000
_cell.length_b   1.000
_cell.length_c   1.000
_cell.angle_alpha   90.00
_cell.angle_beta   90.00
_cell.angle_gamma   90.00
#
_symmetry.space_group_name_H-M   'P 1'
#
loop_
_entity.id
_entity.type
_entity.pdbx_description
1 polymer ?
#
loop_
_entity_poly.entity_id
_entity_poly.type
_entity_poly.pdbx_seq_one_letter_code
_entity_poly.pdbx_strand_id
1 'polypeptide(L)' 'MTATEGISIEKDDKGRVRRITVDAAIRPDLVEDILDGLRAEKASHDERYEWEEVRRELDAKHGIQR' A
#
# COMPACT_ATOMS: atom_id res chain seq x y z
N MET A 1 -1.89 24.22 19.72
CA MET A 1 -2.77 23.57 18.73
C MET A 1 -1.84 22.97 17.69
N THR A 2 -1.54 21.67 17.76
CA THR A 2 -0.69 20.99 16.78
C THR A 2 -1.54 20.77 15.53
N ALA A 3 -1.41 21.68 14.57
CA ALA A 3 -1.93 21.46 13.23
C ALA A 3 -1.27 20.19 12.68
N THR A 4 -2.08 19.24 12.23
CA THR A 4 -1.64 18.09 11.43
C THR A 4 -1.21 18.60 10.05
N GLU A 5 -0.14 19.39 10.01
CA GLU A 5 0.44 19.91 8.77
C GLU A 5 0.85 18.74 7.88
N GLY A 6 0.49 18.83 6.60
CA GLY A 6 0.74 17.78 5.61
C GLY A 6 -0.26 16.63 5.60
N ILE A 7 -1.33 16.62 6.41
CA ILE A 7 -2.37 15.57 6.35
C ILE A 7 -3.73 16.17 6.03
N SER A 8 -4.31 15.78 4.90
CA SER A 8 -5.65 16.17 4.45
C SER A 8 -6.59 14.97 4.47
N ILE A 9 -7.78 15.13 5.05
CA ILE A 9 -8.78 14.05 5.18
C ILE A 9 -10.06 14.48 4.46
N GLU A 10 -10.41 13.77 3.40
CA GLU A 10 -11.69 13.90 2.70
C GLU A 10 -12.71 12.93 3.30
N LYS A 11 -13.90 13.43 3.62
CA LYS A 11 -15.00 12.64 4.17
C LYS A 11 -16.17 12.57 3.18
N ASP A 12 -16.93 11.48 3.23
CA ASP A 12 -18.18 11.34 2.49
C ASP A 12 -19.33 12.13 3.16
N ASP A 13 -20.49 12.17 2.49
CA ASP A 13 -21.69 12.88 2.97
C ASP A 13 -22.26 12.31 4.28
N LYS A 14 -21.78 11.13 4.71
CA LYS A 14 -22.10 10.47 5.99
C LYS A 14 -21.03 10.69 7.05
N GLY A 15 -20.02 11.52 6.76
CA GLY A 15 -18.92 11.83 7.66
C GLY A 15 -17.85 10.73 7.77
N ARG A 16 -17.88 9.70 6.93
CA ARG A 16 -16.88 8.62 6.90
C ARG A 16 -15.68 9.04 6.08
N VAL A 17 -14.48 8.62 6.50
CA VAL A 17 -13.25 8.94 5.77
C VAL A 17 -13.24 8.22 4.44
N ARG A 18 -13.12 8.99 3.36
CA ARG A 18 -13.05 8.49 1.99
C ARG A 18 -11.61 8.46 1.48
N ARG A 19 -10.84 9.49 1.80
CA ARG A 19 -9.44 9.63 1.35
C ARG A 19 -8.63 10.35 2.42
N ILE A 20 -7.43 9.86 2.66
CA ILE A 20 -6.40 10.56 3.43
C ILE A 20 -5.25 10.84 2.46
N THR A 21 -4.82 12.09 2.40
CA THR A 21 -3.66 12.52 1.61
C THR A 21 -2.59 12.99 2.58
N VAL A 22 -1.41 12.41 2.45
CA VAL A 22 -0.23 12.78 3.24
C VAL A 22 0.79 13.40 2.28
N ASP A 23 1.29 14.59 2.62
CA ASP A 23 2.38 15.23 1.91
C ASP A 23 3.71 14.65 2.39
N ALA A 24 4.34 13.86 1.52
CA ALA A 24 5.62 13.20 1.81
C ALA A 24 6.77 14.19 2.05
N ALA A 25 6.70 15.42 1.53
CA ALA A 25 7.73 16.43 1.77
C ALA A 25 7.65 17.01 3.19
N ILE A 26 6.46 17.04 3.77
CA ILE A 26 6.21 17.56 5.12
C ILE A 26 6.32 16.45 6.16
N ARG A 27 5.85 15.24 5.82
CA ARG A 27 5.79 14.07 6.73
C ARG A 27 6.38 12.81 6.09
N PRO A 28 7.70 12.79 5.79
CA PRO A 28 8.37 11.63 5.22
C PRO A 28 8.34 10.43 6.17
N ASP A 29 8.44 10.69 7.49
CA ASP A 29 8.35 9.71 8.57
C ASP A 29 7.05 8.88 8.49
N LEU A 30 5.93 9.57 8.33
CA LEU A 30 4.62 8.91 8.31
C LEU A 30 4.41 8.10 7.03
N VAL A 31 5.01 8.53 5.91
CA VAL A 31 4.92 7.80 4.65
C VAL A 31 5.73 6.50 4.72
N GLU A 32 6.93 6.53 5.31
CA GLU A 32 7.74 5.32 5.53
C GLU A 32 7.02 4.32 6.43
N ASP A 33 6.46 4.77 7.56
CA ASP A 33 5.69 3.90 8.47
C ASP A 33 4.48 3.23 7.79
N ILE A 34 3.75 3.97 6.95
CA ILE A 34 2.61 3.43 6.19
C ILE A 34 3.08 2.39 5.17
N LEU A 35 4.19 2.66 4.47
CA LEU A 35 4.73 1.73 3.48
C LEU A 35 5.25 0.44 4.13
N ASP A 36 5.90 0.55 5.29
CA ASP A 36 6.38 -0.61 6.05
C ASP A 36 5.22 -1.43 6.62
N GLY A 37 4.16 -0.80 7.12
CA GLY A 37 2.93 -1.47 7.53
C GLY A 37 2.28 -2.25 6.38
N LEU A 38 2.10 -1.62 5.22
CA LEU A 38 1.56 -2.27 4.02
C LEU A 38 2.44 -3.43 3.55
N ARG A 39 3.76 -3.29 3.67
CA ARG A 39 4.72 -4.35 3.34
C ARG A 39 4.61 -5.52 4.31
N ALA A 40 4.45 -5.25 5.61
CA ALA A 40 4.26 -6.28 6.63
C ALA A 40 2.92 -6.99 6.46
N GLU A 41 1.83 -6.28 6.15
CA GLU A 41 0.52 -6.89 5.86
C GLU A 41 0.58 -7.78 4.61
N LYS A 42 1.25 -7.34 3.54
CA LYS A 42 1.47 -8.17 2.36
C LYS A 42 2.36 -9.37 2.66
N ALA A 43 3.45 -9.19 3.37
CA ALA A 43 4.35 -10.28 3.76
C ALA A 43 3.66 -11.30 4.68
N SER A 44 2.74 -10.85 5.54
CA SER A 44 1.93 -11.72 6.39
C SER A 44 0.83 -12.46 5.62
N HIS A 45 0.42 -11.97 4.46
CA HIS A 45 -0.50 -12.66 3.55
C HIS A 45 0.23 -13.54 2.51
N ASP A 46 1.56 -13.44 2.41
CA ASP A 46 2.42 -14.25 1.55
C ASP A 46 3.03 -15.45 2.31
N GLU A 47 2.23 -16.11 3.15
CA GLU A 47 2.55 -17.45 3.62
C GLU A 47 2.30 -18.46 2.47
N ARG A 48 3.34 -18.66 1.64
CA ARG A 48 3.48 -19.76 0.66
C ARG A 48 2.78 -19.64 -0.68
N TYR A 49 2.94 -18.53 -1.40
CA TYR A 49 3.05 -18.71 -2.85
C TYR A 49 4.50 -19.09 -3.14
N GLU A 50 4.75 -20.40 -3.22
CA GLU A 50 6.01 -20.93 -3.75
C GLU A 50 6.30 -20.15 -5.03
N TRP A 51 7.44 -19.45 -5.07
CA TRP A 51 7.82 -18.55 -6.16
C TRP A 51 7.68 -19.20 -7.56
N GLU A 52 7.75 -20.53 -7.64
CA GLU A 52 7.46 -21.32 -8.83
C GLU A 52 6.01 -21.23 -9.34
N GLU A 53 5.00 -21.16 -8.47
CA GLU A 53 3.59 -21.00 -8.87
C GLU A 53 3.31 -19.62 -9.45
N VAL A 54 3.83 -18.57 -8.82
CA VAL A 54 3.75 -17.19 -9.34
C VAL A 54 4.42 -17.09 -10.70
N ARG A 55 5.59 -17.73 -10.87
CA ARG A 55 6.30 -17.76 -12.15
C ARG A 55 5.50 -18.50 -13.22
N ARG A 56 4.88 -19.64 -12.89
CA ARG A 56 4.01 -20.38 -13.82
C ARG A 56 2.81 -19.55 -14.27
N GLU A 57 2.16 -18.84 -13.36
CA GLU A 57 1.02 -17.98 -13.71
C GLU A 57 1.44 -16.80 -14.59
N LEU A 58 2.58 -16.17 -14.29
CA LEU A 58 3.12 -15.08 -15.11
C LEU A 58 3.51 -15.56 -16.51
N ASP A 59 4.20 -16.70 -16.62
CA ASP A 59 4.58 -17.29 -17.92
C ASP A 59 3.34 -17.67 -18.74
N ALA A 60 2.30 -18.24 -18.10
CA ALA A 60 1.04 -18.61 -18.75
C ALA A 60 0.22 -17.39 -19.20
N LYS A 61 0.18 -16.32 -18.40
CA LYS A 61 -0.60 -15.11 -18.69
C LYS A 61 0.06 -14.21 -19.74
N HIS A 62 1.40 -14.19 -19.78
CA HIS A 62 2.16 -13.35 -20.70
C HIS A 62 2.73 -14.10 -21.90
N GLY A 63 2.49 -15.42 -22.00
CA GLY A 63 2.88 -16.23 -23.14
C GLY A 63 4.40 -16.29 -23.36
N ILE A 64 5.19 -16.16 -22.30
CA ILE A 64 6.65 -16.17 -22.39
C ILE A 64 7.10 -17.63 -22.54
N GLN A 65 7.19 -18.09 -23.79
CA GLN A 65 7.87 -19.35 -24.10
C GLN A 65 9.38 -19.09 -24.19
N ARG A 66 10.17 -19.80 -23.39
CA ARG A 66 11.61 -19.96 -23.60
C ARG A 66 11.88 -21.15 -24.50
#